data_AF-A0A535JYB0-F1
#
_entry.id   AF-A0A535JYB0-F1
#
_cell.length_a   1.000
_cell.length_b   1.000
_cell.length_c   1.000
_cell.angle_alpha   90.00
_cell.angle_beta   90.00
_cell.angle_gamma   90.00
#
_symmetry.space_group_name_H-M   'P 1'
#
loop_
_entity.id
_entity.type
_entity.pdbx_description
1 polymer ?
#
loop_
_entity_poly.entity_id
_entity_poly.type
_entity_poly.pdbx_seq_one_letter_code
_entity_poly.pdbx_strand_id
1 'polypeptide(L)'
;MLRQLDHVVFVVRDLQAAIADYRRRGFTVTPGGEHADGATHNALVPFADGSYLELVAFHDLGRSLTHPWWNIAADGGGLADFALLSDDLAADSAALADLVKRPPQEGGRVRP
;
A
#
# COMPACT_ATOMS: atom_id res chain seq x y z
N MET A 1 -12.80 -15.52 4.57
CA MET A 1 -13.41 -15.61 3.23
C MET A 1 -13.06 -14.37 2.45
N LEU A 2 -12.32 -14.53 1.34
CA LEU A 2 -11.93 -13.44 0.46
C LEU A 2 -13.16 -12.80 -0.20
N ARG A 3 -13.20 -11.47 -0.26
CA ARG A 3 -14.37 -10.72 -0.72
C ARG A 3 -14.15 -10.00 -2.04
N GLN A 4 -13.11 -9.16 -2.08
CA GLN A 4 -12.87 -8.23 -3.17
C GLN A 4 -11.41 -7.76 -3.16
N LEU A 5 -11.03 -7.06 -4.22
CA LEU A 5 -9.85 -6.21 -4.20
C LEU A 5 -10.05 -5.11 -3.13
N ASP A 6 -9.10 -4.99 -2.22
CA ASP A 6 -9.10 -3.92 -1.22
C ASP A 6 -8.38 -2.70 -1.78
N HIS A 7 -7.14 -2.86 -2.22
CA HIS A 7 -6.38 -1.77 -2.82
C HIS A 7 -5.27 -2.25 -3.73
N VAL A 8 -4.77 -1.31 -4.52
CA VAL A 8 -3.55 -1.44 -5.32
C VAL A 8 -2.50 -0.48 -4.77
N VAL A 9 -1.28 -0.98 -4.58
CA VAL A 9 -0.13 -0.19 -4.12
C VAL A 9 0.59 0.40 -5.31
N PHE A 10 0.71 1.73 -5.34
CA PHE A 10 1.45 2.48 -6.33
C PHE A 10 2.55 3.29 -5.67
N VAL A 11 3.78 2.90 -5.91
CA VAL A 11 4.96 3.56 -5.36
C VAL A 11 5.28 4.82 -6.16
N VAL A 12 5.48 5.93 -5.45
CA VAL A 12 5.86 7.22 -6.02
C VAL A 12 7.16 7.70 -5.37
N ARG A 13 7.92 8.52 -6.10
CA ARG A 13 9.19 9.08 -5.59
C ARG A 13 9.01 10.10 -4.48
N ASP A 14 7.97 10.93 -4.59
CA ASP A 14 7.64 11.97 -3.61
C ASP A 14 6.12 11.99 -3.42
N LEU A 15 5.69 11.74 -2.17
CA LEU A 15 4.28 11.61 -1.86
C LEU A 15 3.54 12.94 -1.99
N GLN A 16 4.12 14.05 -1.57
CA GLN A 16 3.45 15.36 -1.60
C GLN A 16 3.27 15.87 -3.04
N ALA A 17 4.29 15.68 -3.88
CA ALA A 17 4.22 15.98 -5.30
C ALA A 17 3.14 15.12 -6.00
N ALA A 18 3.07 13.83 -5.66
CA ALA A 18 2.04 12.92 -6.18
C ALA A 18 0.64 13.34 -5.74
N ILE A 19 0.42 13.60 -4.44
CA ILE A 19 -0.85 14.10 -3.90
C ILE A 19 -1.29 15.36 -4.66
N ALA A 20 -0.38 16.32 -4.83
CA ALA A 20 -0.67 17.55 -5.55
C ALA A 20 -1.03 17.30 -7.02
N ASP A 21 -0.33 16.39 -7.70
CA ASP A 21 -0.61 16.06 -9.10
C ASP A 21 -1.97 15.37 -9.30
N TYR A 22 -2.29 14.38 -8.46
CA TYR A 22 -3.57 13.70 -8.52
C TYR A 22 -4.73 14.65 -8.22
N ARG A 23 -4.59 15.53 -7.22
CA ARG A 23 -5.59 16.57 -6.92
C ARG A 23 -5.78 17.54 -8.09
N ARG A 24 -4.70 17.98 -8.74
CA ARG A 24 -4.78 18.85 -9.93
C ARG A 24 -5.52 18.19 -11.09
N ARG A 25 -5.45 16.86 -11.19
CA ARG A 25 -6.15 16.06 -12.21
C ARG A 25 -7.60 15.73 -11.84
N GLY A 26 -8.07 16.21 -10.68
CA GLY A 26 -9.47 16.04 -10.24
C GLY A 26 -9.73 14.84 -9.35
N PHE A 27 -8.69 14.09 -8.95
CA PHE A 27 -8.87 13.00 -7.99
C PHE A 27 -9.02 13.54 -6.56
N THR A 28 -9.94 12.95 -5.80
CA THR A 28 -9.96 13.11 -4.34
C THR A 28 -8.79 12.32 -3.75
N VAL A 29 -7.93 13.00 -2.98
CA VAL A 29 -6.79 12.36 -2.31
C VAL A 29 -6.85 12.66 -0.81
N THR A 30 -6.92 11.60 -0.01
CA THR A 30 -6.97 11.66 1.45
C THR A 30 -5.57 11.39 2.02
N PRO A 31 -5.00 12.29 2.83
CA PRO A 31 -3.74 12.02 3.51
C PRO A 31 -3.83 10.73 4.34
N GLY A 32 -2.82 9.88 4.19
CA GLY A 32 -2.72 8.64 4.93
C GLY A 32 -1.94 8.86 6.23
N GLY A 33 -0.83 8.17 6.38
CA GLY A 33 0.02 8.20 7.57
C GLY A 33 1.32 7.44 7.34
N GLU A 34 2.05 7.20 8.42
CA GLU A 34 3.32 6.48 8.41
C GLU A 34 3.06 5.00 8.71
N HIS A 35 3.59 4.09 7.88
CA HIS A 35 3.50 2.66 8.14
C HIS A 35 4.27 2.30 9.40
N ALA A 36 3.81 1.27 10.12
CA ALA A 36 4.33 0.94 11.45
C ALA A 36 5.84 0.60 11.48
N ASP A 37 6.42 0.23 10.33
CA ASP A 37 7.85 -0.03 10.18
C ASP A 37 8.71 1.24 10.03
N GLY A 38 8.07 2.41 9.88
CA GLY A 38 8.72 3.72 9.68
C GLY A 38 9.42 3.87 8.32
N ALA A 39 9.29 2.89 7.42
CA ALA A 39 10.00 2.92 6.14
C ALA A 39 9.29 3.80 5.11
N THR A 40 7.96 3.78 5.14
CA THR A 40 7.12 4.39 4.10
C THR A 40 5.92 5.11 4.70
N HIS A 41 5.39 6.05 3.94
CA HIS A 41 4.15 6.77 4.24
C HIS A 41 3.22 6.78 3.04
N ASN A 42 1.93 7.01 3.27
CA ASN A 42 0.92 6.86 2.23
C ASN A 42 -0.10 8.00 2.13
N ALA A 43 -0.81 8.00 1.01
CA ALA A 43 -2.04 8.74 0.78
C ALA A 43 -2.98 7.91 -0.11
N LEU A 44 -4.28 8.13 0.02
CA LEU A 44 -5.29 7.26 -0.55
C LEU A 44 -6.12 8.01 -1.59
N VAL A 45 -6.36 7.36 -2.74
CA VAL A 45 -7.38 7.78 -3.72
C VAL A 45 -8.54 6.78 -3.61
N PRO A 46 -9.62 7.10 -2.88
CA PRO A 46 -10.72 6.18 -2.66
C PRO A 46 -11.61 6.04 -3.90
N PHE A 47 -12.13 4.84 -4.12
CA PHE A 47 -13.16 4.53 -5.11
C PHE A 47 -14.52 4.32 -4.43
N ALA A 48 -15.59 4.35 -5.23
CA ALA A 48 -16.97 4.30 -4.73
C ALA A 48 -17.36 2.96 -4.11
N ASP A 49 -16.68 1.87 -4.48
CA ASP A 49 -16.91 0.51 -3.98
C ASP A 49 -16.11 0.19 -2.70
N GLY A 50 -15.43 1.19 -2.15
CA GLY A 50 -14.59 1.06 -0.95
C GLY A 50 -13.16 0.62 -1.22
N SER A 51 -12.83 0.20 -2.44
CA SER A 51 -11.44 -0.04 -2.82
C SER A 51 -10.67 1.27 -3.02
N TYR A 52 -9.35 1.23 -3.04
CA TYR A 52 -8.55 2.45 -3.22
C TYR A 52 -7.23 2.22 -3.95
N LEU A 53 -6.70 3.28 -4.54
CA LEU A 53 -5.30 3.35 -4.94
C LEU A 53 -4.49 3.92 -3.78
N GLU A 54 -3.52 3.15 -3.30
CA GLU A 54 -2.60 3.56 -2.26
C GLU A 54 -1.33 4.14 -2.88
N LEU A 55 -1.14 5.45 -2.74
CA LEU A 55 0.11 6.11 -3.11
C LEU A 55 1.08 5.96 -1.96
N VAL A 56 2.24 5.33 -2.20
CA VAL A 56 3.27 5.08 -1.19
C VAL A 56 4.59 5.72 -1.59
N ALA A 57 5.26 6.36 -0.65
CA ALA A 57 6.65 6.78 -0.83
C ALA A 57 7.52 6.32 0.34
N PHE A 58 8.82 6.17 0.09
CA PHE A 58 9.82 5.90 1.12
C PHE A 58 10.27 7.20 1.78
N HIS A 59 10.52 7.16 3.09
CA HIS A 59 11.18 8.27 3.79
C HIS A 59 12.65 8.39 3.40
N ASP A 60 13.37 7.26 3.39
CA ASP A 60 14.77 7.17 2.98
C ASP A 60 15.00 5.85 2.23
N LEU A 61 14.99 5.94 0.89
CA LEU A 61 15.19 4.79 0.03
C LEU A 61 16.56 4.12 0.25
N GLY A 62 17.58 4.88 0.65
CA GLY A 62 18.92 4.35 0.94
C GLY A 62 18.99 3.50 2.20
N ARG A 63 18.02 3.63 3.11
CA ARG A 63 17.91 2.83 4.34
C ARG A 63 16.96 1.64 4.22
N SER A 64 16.21 1.53 3.14
CA SER A 64 15.19 0.49 2.94
C SER A 64 15.59 -0.56 1.90
N LEU A 65 16.89 -0.84 1.73
CA LEU A 65 17.44 -1.71 0.68
C LEU A 65 16.85 -3.14 0.65
N THR A 66 16.33 -3.63 1.78
CA THR A 66 15.73 -4.96 1.90
C THR A 66 14.21 -4.95 1.77
N HIS A 67 13.58 -3.78 1.60
CA HIS A 67 12.14 -3.66 1.52
C HIS A 67 11.63 -4.28 0.20
N PRO A 68 10.52 -5.05 0.20
CA PRO A 68 10.00 -5.71 -1.01
C PRO A 68 9.77 -4.76 -2.19
N TRP A 69 9.30 -3.54 -1.91
CA TRP A 69 9.03 -2.51 -2.92
C TRP A 69 10.26 -1.66 -3.31
N TRP A 70 11.45 -1.97 -2.79
CA TRP A 70 12.65 -1.14 -3.02
C TRP A 70 13.03 -1.03 -4.50
N ASN A 71 13.07 -2.15 -5.23
CA ASN A 71 13.43 -2.13 -6.67
C ASN A 71 12.47 -1.25 -7.48
N ILE A 72 11.17 -1.33 -7.22
CA ILE A 72 10.16 -0.51 -7.90
C ILE A 72 10.38 0.98 -7.60
N ALA A 73 10.70 1.32 -6.35
CA ALA A 73 11.02 2.70 -5.98
C ALA A 73 12.32 3.19 -6.66
N ALA A 74 13.36 2.35 -6.68
CA ALA A 74 14.65 2.64 -7.28
C ALA A 74 14.54 2.86 -8.81
N ASP A 75 13.62 2.13 -9.46
CA ASP A 75 13.34 2.26 -10.90
C ASP A 75 12.41 3.44 -11.24
N GLY A 76 12.06 4.28 -10.24
CA GLY A 76 11.32 5.53 -10.44
C GLY A 76 9.84 5.48 -10.02
N GLY A 77 9.39 4.36 -9.44
CA GLY A 77 8.03 4.14 -8.97
C GLY A 77 7.14 3.41 -9.99
N GLY A 78 5.95 3.00 -9.54
CA GLY A 78 5.01 2.23 -10.34
C GLY A 78 4.10 1.34 -9.50
N LEU A 79 3.35 0.47 -10.20
CA LEU A 79 2.56 -0.57 -9.57
C LEU A 79 3.47 -1.54 -8.82
N ALA A 80 3.21 -1.71 -7.53
CA ALA A 80 4.06 -2.51 -6.65
C ALA A 80 3.39 -3.78 -6.13
N ASP A 81 2.11 -3.68 -5.77
CA ASP A 81 1.40 -4.78 -5.11
C ASP A 81 -0.11 -4.56 -5.13
N PHE A 82 -0.86 -5.51 -4.57
CA PHE A 82 -2.28 -5.38 -4.29
C PHE A 82 -2.67 -6.17 -3.03
N ALA A 83 -3.80 -5.79 -2.43
CA ALA A 83 -4.38 -6.50 -1.30
C ALA A 83 -5.80 -6.98 -1.60
N LEU A 84 -6.16 -8.13 -1.04
CA LEU A 84 -7.52 -8.66 -1.07
C LEU A 84 -8.15 -8.54 0.33
N LEU A 85 -9.38 -8.07 0.37
CA LEU A 85 -10.15 -7.95 1.61
C LEU A 85 -10.67 -9.33 2.04
N SER A 86 -10.49 -9.64 3.33
CA SER A 86 -10.95 -10.89 3.95
C SER A 86 -11.74 -10.62 5.23
N ASP A 87 -12.87 -11.31 5.39
CA ASP A 87 -13.62 -11.33 6.66
C ASP A 87 -13.06 -12.34 7.68
N ASP A 88 -12.21 -13.28 7.23
CA ASP A 88 -11.60 -14.31 8.07
C ASP A 88 -10.27 -14.72 7.47
N LEU A 89 -9.21 -14.01 7.88
CA LEU A 89 -7.86 -14.20 7.37
C LEU A 89 -7.29 -15.57 7.78
N ALA A 90 -7.71 -16.12 8.91
CA ALA A 90 -7.27 -17.43 9.36
C ALA A 90 -7.85 -18.54 8.47
N ALA A 91 -9.16 -18.49 8.18
CA ALA A 91 -9.80 -19.44 7.27
C ALA A 91 -9.22 -19.33 5.84
N ASP A 92 -9.00 -18.12 5.32
CA ASP A 92 -8.43 -17.94 3.97
C ASP A 92 -6.98 -18.42 3.89
N SER A 93 -6.17 -18.16 4.93
CA SER A 93 -4.80 -18.66 4.99
C SER A 93 -4.76 -20.19 5.04
N ALA A 94 -5.67 -20.81 5.80
CA ALA A 94 -5.79 -22.26 5.84
C ALA A 94 -6.22 -22.85 4.48
N ALA A 95 -7.15 -22.19 3.78
CA ALA A 95 -7.59 -22.61 2.44
C ALA A 95 -6.50 -22.47 1.37
N LEU A 96 -5.69 -21.42 1.45
CA LEU A 96 -4.54 -21.20 0.55
C LEU A 96 -3.35 -22.13 0.85
N ALA A 97 -3.26 -22.65 2.08
CA ALA A 97 -2.27 -23.65 2.49
C ALA A 97 -0.82 -23.29 2.09
N ASP A 98 -0.17 -24.10 1.26
CA ASP A 98 1.23 -23.95 0.84
C ASP A 98 1.49 -22.74 -0.10
N LEU A 99 0.41 -22.12 -0.60
CA LEU A 99 0.50 -20.84 -1.30
C LEU A 99 0.81 -19.69 -0.33
N VAL A 100 0.48 -19.81 0.96
CA VAL A 100 0.81 -18.82 1.99
C VAL A 100 2.32 -18.87 2.28
N LYS A 101 3.05 -17.86 1.80
CA LYS A 101 4.52 -17.80 1.99
C LYS A 101 4.95 -17.22 3.33
N ARG A 102 4.07 -16.46 3.98
CA ARG A 102 4.29 -15.86 5.30
C ARG A 102 3.00 -15.95 6.11
N PRO A 103 3.07 -16.27 7.42
CA PRO A 103 1.88 -16.28 8.25
C PRO A 103 1.24 -14.88 8.31
N PRO A 104 -0.06 -14.79 8.65
CA PRO A 104 -0.72 -13.53 8.96
C PRO A 104 0.08 -12.68 9.93
N GLN A 105 0.19 -11.39 9.65
CA GLN A 105 0.91 -10.41 10.46
C GLN A 105 0.02 -9.21 10.69
N GLU A 106 0.13 -8.60 11.87
CA GLU A 106 -0.52 -7.33 12.15
C GLU A 106 0.11 -6.23 11.28
N GLY A 107 -0.70 -5.62 10.43
CA GLY A 107 -0.37 -4.39 9.74
C GLY A 107 -0.87 -3.17 10.52
N GLY A 108 -0.39 -1.98 10.16
CA GLY A 108 -0.85 -0.76 10.80
C GLY A 108 -0.16 0.48 10.30
N ARG A 109 -0.72 1.63 10.68
CA ARG A 109 -0.13 2.95 10.43
C ARG A 109 -0.42 3.91 11.57
N VAL A 110 0.49 4.84 11.80
CA VAL A 110 0.26 5.99 12.68
C VAL A 110 -0.38 7.11 11.84
N ARG A 111 -1.46 7.71 12.36
CA ARG A 111 -2.14 8.86 11.75
C ARG A 111 -1.73 10.13 12.51
N PRO A 112 -1.60 11.29 11.83
CA PRO A 112 -1.51 12.58 12.50
C PRO A 112 -2.73 12.88 13.37
#